data_AF-A0A1D1XD73-F1
#
_entry.id   AF-A0A1D1XD73-F1
#
_cell.length_a   1.000
_cell.length_b   1.000
_cell.length_c   1.000
_cell.angle_alpha   90.00
_cell.angle_beta   90.00
_cell.angle_gamma   90.00
#
_symmetry.space_group_name_H-M   'P 1'
#
loop_
_entity.id
_entity.type
_entity.pdbx_description
1 polymer ?
#
loop_
_entity_poly.entity_id
_entity_poly.type
_entity_poly.pdbx_seq_one_letter_code
_entity_poly.pdbx_strand_id
1 'polypeptide(L)'
;VTHFYPSQTSLYKTYTMSSLETEYESYFVENWDTDTLILHLNEQNLKLDDDDLGILRNEKIVGLSFLDMTKDDFKECGFKIGPATLLAKEVQALKEKPKRSFSSYRPLTDLKDVLKKYGIDSNDITRIPQFVPATHPIDENTPEFKLCIDDILRRIRNMGPVVDSNEAMRCEYISTILHTALSLLEGLVIRPQMEVSGKENAGRVDYAIKKIISEMLEEIVCITEGKQNQATIGVCQNLVQCRSACDVNLDMLKKKRKADEAFDPDYDYDYVYGIVSTGTDWYFILHSTEGIYCTSRTEYRISLTEEALEDSTDLRKNVKRILEVIVGLLKDRIVGSEKPATKKRRVEEIIRKK
;
A
#
# COMPACT_ATOMS: atom_id res chain seq x y z
N VAL A 1 -36.91 -47.87 7.49
CA VAL A 1 -36.46 -46.88 6.49
C VAL A 1 -35.47 -45.97 7.19
N THR A 2 -34.19 -46.31 7.07
CA THR A 2 -33.05 -45.63 7.68
C THR A 2 -32.06 -45.42 6.55
N HIS A 3 -31.86 -44.18 6.13
CA HIS A 3 -31.00 -43.86 4.99
C HIS A 3 -29.54 -43.75 5.44
N PHE A 4 -28.73 -44.66 4.89
CA PHE A 4 -27.28 -44.60 4.79
C PHE A 4 -26.89 -43.47 3.82
N TYR A 5 -25.97 -42.61 4.23
CA TYR A 5 -25.19 -41.76 3.33
C TYR A 5 -23.77 -42.35 3.20
N PRO A 6 -23.26 -42.60 1.99
CA PRO A 6 -21.86 -42.96 1.80
C PRO A 6 -20.97 -41.71 1.76
N SER A 7 -19.82 -41.84 2.42
CA SER A 7 -18.68 -40.92 2.45
C SER A 7 -18.12 -40.66 1.05
N GLN A 8 -18.05 -39.40 0.62
CA GLN A 8 -17.23 -38.98 -0.52
C GLN A 8 -15.88 -38.48 -0.03
N THR A 9 -14.86 -39.30 -0.29
CA THR A 9 -13.44 -38.95 -0.32
C THR A 9 -13.21 -37.95 -1.45
N SER A 10 -12.92 -36.68 -1.15
CA SER A 10 -12.44 -35.73 -2.16
C SER A 10 -10.92 -35.67 -2.17
N LEU A 11 -10.34 -36.10 -3.29
CA LEU A 11 -8.94 -35.97 -3.65
C LEU A 11 -8.45 -34.52 -3.47
N TYR A 12 -7.64 -34.28 -2.43
CA TYR A 12 -6.78 -33.11 -2.40
C TYR A 12 -5.67 -33.34 -3.44
N LYS A 13 -5.83 -32.73 -4.62
CA LYS A 13 -4.68 -32.41 -5.47
C LYS A 13 -3.83 -31.42 -4.69
N THR A 14 -2.72 -31.90 -4.14
CA THR A 14 -1.61 -31.06 -3.68
C THR A 14 -1.13 -30.22 -4.86
N TYR A 15 -1.56 -28.96 -4.91
CA TYR A 15 -0.84 -27.93 -5.64
C TYR A 15 0.42 -27.65 -4.83
N THR A 16 1.56 -28.07 -5.36
CA THR A 16 2.88 -27.79 -4.80
C THR A 16 3.09 -26.28 -4.74
N MET A 17 3.43 -25.77 -3.55
CA MET A 17 3.83 -24.38 -3.24
C MET A 17 4.86 -23.76 -4.19
N SER A 18 5.60 -24.59 -4.95
CA SER A 18 6.71 -24.11 -5.79
C SER A 18 6.28 -23.28 -7.00
N SER A 19 5.02 -23.33 -7.45
CA SER A 19 4.56 -22.58 -8.62
C SER A 19 4.22 -21.11 -8.33
N LEU A 20 3.95 -20.76 -7.06
CA LEU A 20 3.70 -19.38 -6.63
C LEU A 20 5.01 -18.68 -6.26
N GLU A 21 6.01 -19.41 -5.76
CA GLU A 21 7.37 -18.88 -5.52
C GLU A 21 8.09 -18.56 -6.84
N THR A 22 7.95 -19.39 -7.88
CA THR A 22 8.55 -19.14 -9.21
C THR A 22 7.94 -17.96 -9.95
N GLU A 23 6.65 -17.67 -9.76
CA GLU A 23 5.97 -16.49 -10.33
C GLU A 23 6.31 -15.21 -9.55
N TYR A 24 6.81 -15.33 -8.31
CA TYR A 24 7.21 -14.21 -7.45
C TYR A 24 8.69 -13.82 -7.61
N GLU A 25 9.57 -14.81 -7.88
CA GLU A 25 10.98 -14.55 -8.19
C GLU A 25 11.20 -13.88 -9.56
N SER A 26 10.23 -13.97 -10.48
CA SER A 26 10.34 -13.35 -11.81
C SER A 26 10.19 -11.83 -11.84
N TYR A 27 9.99 -11.15 -10.69
CA TYR A 27 9.83 -9.68 -10.65
C TYR A 27 11.11 -8.93 -10.30
N PHE A 28 12.03 -9.55 -9.58
CA PHE A 28 13.32 -8.96 -9.24
C PHE A 28 14.34 -9.42 -10.27
N VAL A 29 14.99 -8.47 -10.94
CA VAL A 29 16.04 -8.80 -11.91
C VAL A 29 17.11 -9.66 -11.24
N GLU A 30 17.43 -9.39 -9.97
CA GLU A 30 18.39 -10.16 -9.18
C GLU A 30 18.06 -11.66 -9.09
N ASN A 31 16.78 -12.03 -9.19
CA ASN A 31 16.31 -13.41 -9.05
C ASN A 31 16.03 -14.08 -10.40
N TRP A 32 16.22 -13.38 -11.52
CA TRP A 32 16.01 -13.97 -12.83
C TRP A 32 17.06 -15.03 -13.15
N ASP A 33 16.60 -16.24 -13.48
CA ASP A 33 17.44 -17.19 -14.18
C ASP A 33 17.77 -16.70 -15.61
N THR A 34 18.71 -17.37 -16.26
CA THR A 34 19.20 -16.95 -17.58
C THR A 34 18.10 -16.94 -18.64
N ASP A 35 17.15 -17.87 -18.60
CA ASP A 35 16.07 -17.91 -19.59
C ASP A 35 15.04 -16.80 -19.36
N THR A 36 14.73 -16.47 -18.10
CA THR A 36 13.86 -15.33 -17.74
C THR A 36 14.49 -14.00 -18.16
N LEU A 37 15.80 -13.84 -17.95
CA LEU A 37 16.55 -12.69 -18.45
C LEU A 37 16.47 -12.57 -19.97
N ILE A 38 16.64 -13.68 -20.71
CA ILE A 38 16.55 -13.71 -22.17
C ILE A 38 15.14 -13.31 -22.66
N LEU A 39 14.08 -13.77 -21.98
CA LEU A 39 12.71 -13.38 -22.30
C LEU A 39 12.54 -11.85 -22.21
N HIS A 40 12.99 -11.24 -21.11
CA HIS A 40 12.95 -9.78 -20.94
C HIS A 40 13.73 -9.04 -22.04
N LEU A 41 14.94 -9.49 -22.36
CA LEU A 41 15.78 -8.85 -23.39
C LEU A 41 15.14 -8.91 -24.78
N ASN A 42 14.43 -9.99 -25.10
CA ASN A 42 13.65 -10.12 -26.33
C ASN A 42 12.47 -9.13 -26.36
N GLU A 43 11.78 -8.93 -25.24
CA GLU A 43 10.69 -7.95 -25.13
C GLU A 43 11.16 -6.50 -25.35
N GLN A 44 12.40 -6.18 -24.97
CA GLN A 44 12.99 -4.85 -25.21
C GLN A 44 13.35 -4.60 -26.69
N ASN A 45 13.21 -5.61 -27.56
CA ASN A 45 13.46 -5.52 -29.00
C ASN A 45 14.87 -4.96 -29.33
N LEU A 46 15.88 -5.42 -28.58
CA LEU A 46 17.27 -5.03 -28.73
C LEU A 46 17.93 -5.56 -30.01
N LYS A 47 17.22 -6.41 -30.77
CA LYS A 47 17.70 -7.07 -32.01
C LYS A 47 18.95 -7.93 -31.79
N LEU A 48 19.00 -8.62 -30.65
CA LEU A 48 19.96 -9.71 -30.41
C LEU A 48 19.57 -10.90 -31.29
N ASP A 49 20.55 -11.57 -31.88
CA ASP A 49 20.34 -12.80 -32.63
C ASP A 49 20.49 -14.04 -31.74
N ASP A 50 20.25 -15.23 -32.31
CA ASP A 50 20.33 -16.48 -31.55
C ASP A 50 21.75 -16.78 -31.02
N ASP A 51 22.80 -16.29 -31.71
CA ASP A 51 24.18 -16.44 -31.28
C ASP A 51 24.46 -15.57 -30.04
N ASP A 52 24.00 -14.31 -30.05
CA ASP A 52 24.05 -13.39 -28.91
C ASP A 52 23.32 -13.98 -27.67
N LEU A 53 22.12 -14.54 -27.86
CA LEU A 53 21.38 -15.20 -26.78
C LEU A 53 22.07 -16.49 -26.31
N GLY A 54 22.76 -17.19 -27.22
CA GLY A 54 23.59 -18.35 -26.91
C GLY A 54 24.73 -18.02 -25.95
N ILE A 55 25.34 -16.83 -26.09
CA ILE A 55 26.41 -16.37 -25.18
C ILE A 55 25.88 -16.26 -23.74
N LEU A 56 24.69 -15.66 -23.53
CA LEU A 56 24.09 -15.53 -22.19
C LEU A 56 23.88 -16.91 -21.53
N ARG A 57 23.40 -17.90 -22.30
CA ARG A 57 23.20 -19.28 -21.81
C ARG A 57 24.51 -19.98 -21.50
N ASN A 58 25.51 -19.84 -22.36
CA ASN A 58 26.81 -20.49 -22.20
C ASN A 58 27.56 -19.96 -20.97
N GLU A 59 27.55 -18.64 -20.77
CA GLU A 59 28.15 -17.98 -19.61
C GLU A 59 27.28 -18.06 -18.34
N LYS A 60 26.06 -18.60 -18.46
CA LYS A 60 25.07 -18.71 -17.37
C LYS A 60 24.82 -17.38 -16.66
N ILE A 61 24.71 -16.31 -17.45
CA ILE A 61 24.45 -14.99 -16.91
C ILE A 61 23.02 -14.96 -16.38
N VAL A 62 22.90 -14.84 -15.06
CA VAL A 62 21.63 -14.66 -14.34
C VAL A 62 21.42 -13.17 -14.07
N GLY A 63 20.20 -12.76 -13.74
CA GLY A 63 19.88 -11.33 -13.68
C GLY A 63 20.64 -10.56 -12.59
N LEU A 64 21.01 -11.18 -11.46
CA LEU A 64 21.94 -10.57 -10.49
C LEU A 64 23.30 -10.25 -11.12
N SER A 65 23.94 -11.24 -11.76
CA SER A 65 25.22 -11.01 -12.43
C SER A 65 25.09 -10.02 -13.58
N PHE A 66 23.99 -10.06 -14.33
CA PHE A 66 23.72 -9.14 -15.42
C PHE A 66 23.70 -7.69 -14.96
N LEU A 67 23.08 -7.41 -13.81
CA LEU A 67 23.05 -6.06 -13.25
C LEU A 67 24.44 -5.55 -12.92
N ASP A 68 25.39 -6.39 -12.51
CA ASP A 68 26.74 -5.94 -12.17
C ASP A 68 27.67 -5.81 -13.39
N MET A 69 27.26 -6.30 -14.56
CA MET A 69 28.05 -6.25 -15.77
C MET A 69 28.12 -4.86 -16.39
N THR A 70 29.30 -4.53 -16.91
CA THR A 70 29.58 -3.35 -17.71
C THR A 70 29.68 -3.69 -19.20
N LYS A 71 29.75 -2.66 -20.04
CA LYS A 71 29.99 -2.83 -21.48
C LYS A 71 31.25 -3.65 -21.78
N ASP A 72 32.30 -3.52 -20.97
CA ASP A 72 33.55 -4.23 -21.21
C ASP A 72 33.45 -5.70 -20.75
N ASP A 73 32.74 -5.97 -19.65
CA ASP A 73 32.44 -7.36 -19.23
C ASP A 73 31.65 -8.12 -20.31
N PHE A 74 30.66 -7.48 -20.94
CA PHE A 74 29.95 -8.09 -22.08
C PHE A 74 30.88 -8.39 -23.25
N LYS A 75 31.88 -7.55 -23.54
CA LYS A 75 32.85 -7.85 -24.60
C LYS A 75 33.74 -9.04 -24.22
N GLU A 76 34.11 -9.16 -22.95
CA GLU A 76 34.91 -10.30 -22.46
C GLU A 76 34.14 -11.62 -22.57
N CYS A 77 32.81 -11.60 -22.37
CA CYS A 77 31.93 -12.73 -22.65
C CYS A 77 31.77 -13.06 -24.14
N GLY A 78 32.33 -12.26 -25.05
CA GLY A 78 32.33 -12.52 -26.49
C GLY A 78 31.32 -11.70 -27.31
N PHE A 79 30.55 -10.79 -26.68
CA PHE A 79 29.64 -9.91 -27.43
C PHE A 79 30.41 -8.93 -28.31
N LYS A 80 29.91 -8.71 -29.53
CA LYS A 80 30.40 -7.63 -30.39
C LYS A 80 30.03 -6.26 -29.80
N ILE A 81 30.73 -5.23 -30.24
CA ILE A 81 30.58 -3.86 -29.70
C ILE A 81 29.14 -3.33 -29.76
N GLY A 82 28.35 -3.74 -30.75
CA GLY A 82 26.94 -3.37 -30.90
C GLY A 82 26.09 -3.93 -29.77
N PRO A 83 25.87 -5.26 -29.71
CA PRO A 83 25.16 -5.94 -28.62
C PRO A 83 25.66 -5.55 -27.23
N ALA A 84 26.98 -5.52 -27.00
CA ALA A 84 27.55 -5.13 -25.70
C ALA A 84 27.16 -3.71 -25.27
N THR A 85 27.04 -2.77 -26.22
CA THR A 85 26.59 -1.41 -25.91
C THR A 85 25.10 -1.36 -25.57
N LEU A 86 24.28 -2.17 -26.25
CA LEU A 86 22.83 -2.24 -25.99
C LEU A 86 22.55 -2.88 -24.63
N LEU A 87 23.23 -3.99 -24.32
CA LEU A 87 23.11 -4.66 -23.02
C LEU A 87 23.54 -3.75 -21.87
N ALA A 88 24.66 -3.03 -22.00
CA ALA A 88 25.08 -2.08 -20.96
C ALA A 88 24.09 -0.92 -20.74
N LYS A 89 23.41 -0.47 -21.81
CA LYS A 89 22.31 0.50 -21.70
C LYS A 89 21.09 -0.10 -21.03
N GLU A 90 20.78 -1.37 -21.30
CA GLU A 90 19.69 -2.06 -20.63
C GLU A 90 19.99 -2.28 -19.14
N VAL A 91 21.23 -2.60 -18.76
CA VAL A 91 21.67 -2.64 -17.36
C VAL A 91 21.44 -1.29 -16.68
N GLN A 92 21.84 -0.18 -17.32
CA GLN A 92 21.53 1.16 -16.81
C GLN A 92 20.02 1.39 -16.71
N ALA A 93 19.24 1.03 -17.73
CA ALA A 93 17.79 1.18 -17.73
C ALA A 93 17.10 0.31 -16.66
N LEU A 94 17.63 -0.86 -16.32
CA LEU A 94 17.12 -1.73 -15.25
C LEU A 94 17.51 -1.19 -13.87
N LYS A 95 18.71 -0.63 -13.72
CA LYS A 95 19.16 0.07 -12.50
C LYS A 95 18.41 1.39 -12.26
N GLU A 96 18.06 2.08 -13.35
CA GLU A 96 17.35 3.36 -13.34
C GLU A 96 15.84 3.21 -13.46
N LYS A 97 15.32 2.02 -13.82
CA LYS A 97 13.87 1.78 -13.91
C LYS A 97 13.28 2.08 -12.54
N PRO A 98 12.42 3.11 -12.42
CA PRO A 98 11.77 3.36 -11.17
C PRO A 98 10.92 2.14 -10.86
N LYS A 99 10.98 1.68 -9.61
CA LYS A 99 9.90 0.92 -8.98
C LYS A 99 8.58 1.47 -9.53
N ARG A 100 7.73 0.60 -10.08
CA ARG A 100 6.54 0.98 -10.88
C ARG A 100 5.86 2.20 -10.26
N SER A 101 5.77 3.30 -11.00
CA SER A 101 5.09 4.51 -10.50
C SER A 101 3.63 4.16 -10.15
N PHE A 102 3.17 4.51 -8.95
CA PHE A 102 1.76 4.32 -8.54
C PHE A 102 0.75 4.97 -9.51
N SER A 103 1.17 5.97 -10.28
CA SER A 103 0.33 6.62 -11.30
C SER A 103 0.09 5.78 -12.57
N SER A 104 0.87 4.71 -12.77
CA SER A 104 0.79 3.84 -13.97
C SER A 104 -0.19 2.67 -13.82
N TYR A 105 -0.84 2.53 -12.66
CA TYR A 105 -1.73 1.41 -12.38
C TYR A 105 -3.01 1.46 -13.25
N ARG A 106 -3.30 0.38 -13.98
CA ARG A 106 -4.54 0.17 -14.75
C ARG A 106 -5.66 -0.43 -13.86
N PRO A 107 -6.88 0.13 -13.85
CA PRO A 107 -7.82 -0.01 -12.72
C PRO A 107 -8.33 -1.41 -12.39
N LEU A 108 -8.57 -2.26 -13.41
CA LEU A 108 -9.25 -3.55 -13.23
C LEU A 108 -8.28 -4.73 -13.23
N THR A 109 -7.22 -4.66 -14.02
CA THR A 109 -6.15 -5.68 -14.03
C THR A 109 -5.33 -5.58 -12.76
N ASP A 110 -5.02 -4.35 -12.34
CA ASP A 110 -4.02 -4.20 -11.30
C ASP A 110 -4.62 -4.37 -9.91
N LEU A 111 -5.92 -4.08 -9.71
CA LEU A 111 -6.59 -4.47 -8.47
C LEU A 111 -6.64 -6.00 -8.34
N LYS A 112 -6.95 -6.71 -9.43
CA LYS A 112 -6.94 -8.19 -9.42
C LYS A 112 -5.59 -8.72 -8.98
N ASP A 113 -4.52 -8.21 -9.60
CA ASP A 113 -3.16 -8.63 -9.32
C ASP A 113 -2.74 -8.29 -7.89
N VAL A 114 -3.09 -7.09 -7.40
CA VAL A 114 -2.83 -6.69 -6.01
C VAL A 114 -3.60 -7.58 -5.03
N LEU A 115 -4.87 -7.89 -5.28
CA LEU A 115 -5.67 -8.75 -4.41
C LEU A 115 -5.24 -10.22 -4.46
N LYS A 116 -4.82 -10.71 -5.63
CA LYS A 116 -4.30 -12.08 -5.80
C LYS A 116 -3.07 -12.32 -4.92
N LYS A 117 -2.23 -11.30 -4.67
CA LYS A 117 -1.10 -11.37 -3.71
C LYS A 117 -1.53 -11.69 -2.28
N TYR A 118 -2.79 -11.42 -1.93
CA TYR A 118 -3.37 -11.74 -0.62
C TYR A 118 -4.35 -12.91 -0.69
N GLY A 119 -4.30 -13.73 -1.76
CA GLY A 119 -5.18 -14.89 -1.94
C GLY A 119 -6.62 -14.54 -2.30
N ILE A 120 -6.89 -13.32 -2.76
CA ILE A 120 -8.23 -12.86 -3.14
C ILE A 120 -8.31 -12.76 -4.67
N ASP A 121 -8.95 -13.74 -5.32
CA ASP A 121 -9.20 -13.72 -6.77
C ASP A 121 -10.47 -12.91 -7.09
N SER A 122 -10.34 -11.57 -7.12
CA SER A 122 -11.46 -10.65 -7.34
C SER A 122 -10.99 -9.30 -7.88
N ASN A 123 -11.89 -8.57 -8.54
CA ASN A 123 -11.71 -7.16 -8.96
C ASN A 123 -12.58 -6.20 -8.13
N ASP A 124 -13.11 -6.67 -7.01
CA ASP A 124 -14.09 -5.96 -6.18
C ASP A 124 -13.56 -5.81 -4.74
N ILE A 125 -13.38 -4.56 -4.31
CA ILE A 125 -12.89 -4.20 -2.97
C ILE A 125 -13.79 -4.68 -1.83
N THR A 126 -15.06 -4.99 -2.10
CA THR A 126 -15.97 -5.55 -1.10
C THR A 126 -15.59 -6.99 -0.71
N ARG A 127 -14.77 -7.67 -1.53
CA ARG A 127 -14.22 -9.00 -1.25
C ARG A 127 -13.04 -8.97 -0.28
N ILE A 128 -12.47 -7.79 -0.02
CA ILE A 128 -11.49 -7.63 1.05
C ILE A 128 -12.20 -7.91 2.39
N PRO A 129 -11.61 -8.72 3.29
CA PRO A 129 -12.13 -8.94 4.63
C PRO A 129 -12.40 -7.62 5.38
N GLN A 130 -13.53 -7.51 6.08
CA GLN A 130 -13.81 -6.33 6.92
C GLN A 130 -13.07 -6.44 8.25
N PHE A 131 -12.74 -5.28 8.81
CA PHE A 131 -12.37 -5.11 10.21
C PHE A 131 -13.22 -3.98 10.81
N VAL A 132 -13.32 -3.95 12.14
CA VAL A 132 -13.95 -2.86 12.87
C VAL A 132 -12.84 -1.92 13.35
N PRO A 133 -12.74 -0.68 12.81
CA PRO A 133 -11.72 0.26 13.24
C PRO A 133 -11.86 0.59 14.73
N ALA A 134 -10.72 0.80 15.40
CA ALA A 134 -10.74 1.42 16.72
C ALA A 134 -11.30 2.84 16.59
N THR A 135 -12.17 3.22 17.52
CA THR A 135 -12.71 4.58 17.61
C THR A 135 -12.28 5.23 18.91
N HIS A 136 -12.09 6.55 18.88
CA HIS A 136 -11.86 7.37 20.06
C HIS A 136 -12.97 8.43 20.14
N PRO A 137 -13.78 8.46 21.22
CA PRO A 137 -14.88 9.42 21.34
C PRO A 137 -14.39 10.86 21.19
N ILE A 138 -15.10 11.65 20.38
CA ILE A 138 -14.84 13.08 20.20
C ILE A 138 -15.93 13.88 20.91
N ASP A 139 -15.53 14.84 21.74
CA ASP A 139 -16.45 15.82 22.30
C ASP A 139 -16.65 16.97 21.30
N GLU A 140 -17.91 17.16 20.89
CA GLU A 140 -18.31 18.17 19.92
C GLU A 140 -18.21 19.60 20.48
N ASN A 141 -18.04 19.73 21.80
CA ASN A 141 -17.89 21.02 22.45
C ASN A 141 -16.45 21.55 22.39
N THR A 142 -15.49 20.73 21.99
CA THR A 142 -14.08 21.11 21.90
C THR A 142 -13.86 22.21 20.86
N PRO A 143 -12.91 23.14 21.10
CA PRO A 143 -12.54 24.16 20.12
C PRO A 143 -12.12 23.54 18.78
N GLU A 144 -11.35 22.44 18.81
CA GLU A 144 -10.82 21.76 17.63
C GLU A 144 -11.94 21.24 16.73
N PHE A 145 -12.95 20.58 17.32
CA PHE A 145 -14.09 20.07 16.54
C PHE A 145 -14.95 21.21 15.97
N LYS A 146 -15.24 22.24 16.78
CA LYS A 146 -16.01 23.40 16.31
C LYS A 146 -15.31 24.10 15.16
N LEU A 147 -14.01 24.36 15.28
CA LEU A 147 -13.19 24.96 14.23
C LEU A 147 -13.17 24.10 12.97
N CYS A 148 -13.06 22.78 13.09
CA CYS A 148 -13.13 21.86 11.94
C CYS A 148 -14.43 22.05 11.13
N ILE A 149 -15.57 22.08 11.82
CA ILE A 149 -16.88 22.26 11.19
C ILE A 149 -16.98 23.65 10.56
N ASP A 150 -16.58 24.70 11.29
CA ASP A 150 -16.63 26.07 10.79
C ASP A 150 -15.74 26.26 9.55
N ASP A 151 -14.57 25.61 9.51
CA ASP A 151 -13.66 25.62 8.37
C ASP A 151 -14.20 24.86 7.16
N ILE A 152 -14.87 23.73 7.37
CA ILE A 152 -15.56 23.00 6.29
C ILE A 152 -16.69 23.86 5.73
N LEU A 153 -17.55 24.43 6.57
CA LEU A 153 -18.65 25.28 6.14
C LEU A 153 -18.14 26.54 5.41
N ARG A 154 -17.05 27.15 5.89
CA ARG A 154 -16.40 28.27 5.20
C ARG A 154 -15.88 27.86 3.83
N ARG A 155 -15.31 26.66 3.68
CA ARG A 155 -14.86 26.14 2.38
C ARG A 155 -16.04 25.88 1.45
N ILE A 156 -17.14 25.28 1.93
CA ILE A 156 -18.35 25.09 1.12
C ILE A 156 -18.85 26.44 0.59
N ARG A 157 -18.91 27.47 1.44
CA ARG A 157 -19.35 28.82 1.04
C ARG A 157 -18.47 29.47 -0.01
N ASN A 158 -17.15 29.29 0.07
CA ASN A 158 -16.19 30.05 -0.74
C ASN A 158 -15.64 29.29 -1.96
N MET A 159 -15.58 27.96 -1.86
CA MET A 159 -15.07 27.07 -2.91
C MET A 159 -16.20 26.31 -3.61
N GLY A 160 -17.38 26.21 -3.00
CA GLY A 160 -18.49 25.41 -3.48
C GLY A 160 -18.49 23.97 -2.93
N PRO A 161 -19.56 23.20 -3.19
CA PRO A 161 -19.68 21.81 -2.75
C PRO A 161 -18.64 20.89 -3.42
N VAL A 162 -18.45 19.69 -2.88
CA VAL A 162 -17.47 18.72 -3.42
C VAL A 162 -17.93 18.02 -4.70
N VAL A 163 -19.22 18.13 -5.06
CA VAL A 163 -19.76 17.52 -6.28
C VAL A 163 -19.05 18.08 -7.51
N ASP A 164 -18.40 17.20 -8.28
CA ASP A 164 -17.64 17.51 -9.50
C ASP A 164 -16.46 18.47 -9.27
N SER A 165 -16.02 18.59 -8.02
CA SER A 165 -14.86 19.38 -7.65
C SER A 165 -13.56 18.73 -8.13
N ASN A 166 -12.55 19.54 -8.41
CA ASN A 166 -11.23 19.03 -8.80
C ASN A 166 -10.47 18.46 -7.58
N GLU A 167 -9.39 17.74 -7.84
CA GLU A 167 -8.55 17.13 -6.81
C GLU A 167 -8.06 18.13 -5.75
N ALA A 168 -7.61 19.32 -6.17
CA ALA A 168 -7.12 20.34 -5.25
C ALA A 168 -8.20 20.79 -4.24
N MET A 169 -9.44 20.94 -4.69
CA MET A 169 -10.56 21.28 -3.82
C MET A 169 -10.88 20.15 -2.83
N ARG A 170 -10.88 18.88 -3.29
CA ARG A 170 -11.15 17.73 -2.40
C ARG A 170 -10.08 17.61 -1.32
N CYS A 171 -8.82 17.84 -1.68
CA CYS A 171 -7.69 17.87 -0.75
C CYS A 171 -7.85 18.93 0.37
N GLU A 172 -8.47 20.08 0.11
CA GLU A 172 -8.75 21.07 1.16
C GLU A 172 -9.70 20.54 2.24
N TYR A 173 -10.73 19.79 1.85
CA TYR A 173 -11.67 19.18 2.80
C TYR A 173 -11.04 18.02 3.58
N ILE A 174 -10.31 17.14 2.86
CA ILE A 174 -9.60 16.00 3.46
C ILE A 174 -8.57 16.51 4.47
N SER A 175 -7.73 17.47 4.08
CA SER A 175 -6.69 18.02 4.96
C SER A 175 -7.28 18.70 6.19
N THR A 176 -8.42 19.39 6.08
CA THR A 176 -9.09 20.00 7.24
C THR A 176 -9.39 18.94 8.32
N ILE A 177 -9.97 17.80 7.93
CA ILE A 177 -10.29 16.70 8.85
C ILE A 177 -9.02 16.05 9.40
N LEU A 178 -8.01 15.82 8.57
CA LEU A 178 -6.74 15.22 9.00
C LEU A 178 -5.99 16.12 9.99
N HIS A 179 -5.93 17.43 9.74
CA HIS A 179 -5.30 18.39 10.64
C HIS A 179 -6.01 18.46 12.00
N THR A 180 -7.34 18.44 12.01
CA THR A 180 -8.12 18.33 13.26
C THR A 180 -7.83 17.01 13.99
N ALA A 181 -7.76 15.88 13.29
CA ALA A 181 -7.41 14.61 13.92
C ALA A 181 -6.01 14.64 14.57
N LEU A 182 -5.05 15.31 13.91
CA LEU A 182 -3.70 15.48 14.43
C LEU A 182 -3.65 16.46 15.61
N SER A 183 -4.44 17.55 15.61
CA SER A 183 -4.42 18.52 16.71
C SER A 183 -4.96 17.93 18.03
N LEU A 184 -5.68 16.81 17.95
CA LEU A 184 -6.17 16.06 19.11
C LEU A 184 -5.13 15.10 19.70
N LEU A 185 -3.93 15.02 19.12
CA LEU A 185 -2.85 14.12 19.48
C LEU A 185 -1.50 14.85 19.51
N GLU A 186 -0.56 14.32 20.27
CA GLU A 186 0.81 14.88 20.33
C GLU A 186 1.81 13.96 19.60
N GLY A 187 2.92 14.55 19.13
CA GLY A 187 4.04 13.79 18.56
C GLY A 187 3.81 13.24 17.14
N LEU A 188 2.81 13.78 16.42
CA LEU A 188 2.49 13.41 15.05
C LEU A 188 2.87 14.51 14.06
N VAL A 189 3.28 14.10 12.86
CA VAL A 189 3.51 15.01 11.73
C VAL A 189 2.79 14.46 10.50
N ILE A 190 2.05 15.34 9.82
CA ILE A 190 1.49 15.06 8.49
C ILE A 190 2.41 15.64 7.42
N ARG A 191 2.66 14.86 6.36
CA ARG A 191 3.53 15.23 5.24
C ARG A 191 2.74 15.08 3.95
N PRO A 192 2.35 16.19 3.30
CA PRO A 192 1.69 16.12 1.99
C PRO A 192 2.69 15.67 0.91
N GLN A 193 2.19 14.97 -0.11
CA GLN A 193 2.94 14.59 -1.33
C GLN A 193 4.25 13.84 -1.05
N MET A 194 4.25 13.02 0.00
CA MET A 194 5.42 12.28 0.44
C MET A 194 5.64 11.04 -0.42
N GLU A 195 6.88 10.81 -0.82
CA GLU A 195 7.26 9.57 -1.49
C GLU A 195 7.38 8.42 -0.49
N VAL A 196 6.64 7.34 -0.74
CA VAL A 196 6.74 6.07 -0.05
C VAL A 196 7.40 5.09 -1.00
N SER A 197 8.50 4.47 -0.58
CA SER A 197 9.26 3.53 -1.41
C SER A 197 9.49 2.23 -0.64
N GLY A 198 8.86 1.15 -1.11
CA GLY A 198 9.02 -0.21 -0.56
C GLY A 198 9.89 -1.05 -1.47
N LYS A 199 9.96 -2.36 -1.23
CA LYS A 199 10.82 -3.25 -2.02
C LYS A 199 10.39 -3.32 -3.50
N GLU A 200 9.09 -3.46 -3.72
CA GLU A 200 8.52 -3.62 -5.07
C GLU A 200 8.09 -2.30 -5.76
N ASN A 201 7.63 -1.30 -4.99
CA ASN A 201 6.94 -0.12 -5.54
C ASN A 201 7.38 1.18 -4.86
N ALA A 202 7.38 2.28 -5.61
CA ALA A 202 7.59 3.62 -5.08
C ALA A 202 6.66 4.63 -5.72
N GLY A 203 6.37 5.68 -4.95
CA GLY A 203 5.65 6.85 -5.44
C GLY A 203 4.94 7.59 -4.32
N ARG A 204 4.22 8.63 -4.71
CA ARG A 204 3.71 9.63 -3.76
C ARG A 204 2.35 9.25 -3.20
N VAL A 205 2.21 9.38 -1.88
CA VAL A 205 0.91 9.47 -1.21
C VAL A 205 0.50 10.93 -1.13
N ASP A 206 -0.79 11.22 -1.13
CA ASP A 206 -1.30 12.58 -0.94
C ASP A 206 -0.96 13.11 0.44
N TYR A 207 -1.09 12.25 1.46
CA TYR A 207 -0.62 12.52 2.80
C TYR A 207 0.00 11.28 3.44
N ALA A 208 1.08 11.49 4.21
CA ALA A 208 1.60 10.50 5.14
C ALA A 208 1.53 11.06 6.56
N ILE A 209 1.00 10.30 7.51
CA ILE A 209 1.09 10.64 8.94
C ILE A 209 2.19 9.79 9.58
N LYS A 210 3.11 10.45 10.28
CA LYS A 210 4.26 9.82 10.92
C LYS A 210 4.35 10.15 12.41
N LYS A 211 4.85 9.19 13.19
CA LYS A 211 5.20 9.36 14.61
C LYS A 211 6.62 9.87 14.71
N ILE A 212 6.85 10.89 15.55
CA ILE A 212 8.21 11.31 15.90
C ILE A 212 8.76 10.36 16.98
N ILE A 213 9.86 9.66 16.70
CA ILE A 213 10.51 8.74 17.65
C ILE A 213 12.00 9.08 17.74
N SER A 214 12.39 9.68 18.87
CA SER A 214 13.76 10.08 19.28
C SER A 214 14.48 11.00 18.28
N GLU A 215 14.66 10.57 17.02
CA GLU A 215 15.24 11.32 15.89
C GLU A 215 14.78 10.79 14.50
N MET A 216 13.85 9.82 14.42
CA MET A 216 13.32 9.24 13.18
C MET A 216 11.80 9.28 13.12
N LEU A 217 11.24 9.15 11.91
CA LEU A 217 9.80 9.13 11.68
C LEU A 217 9.33 7.70 11.36
N GLU A 218 8.50 7.11 12.23
CA GLU A 218 7.79 5.85 11.93
C GLU A 218 6.52 6.16 11.14
N GLU A 219 6.26 5.42 10.06
CA GLU A 219 5.04 5.55 9.28
C GLU A 219 3.85 4.93 10.00
N ILE A 220 2.80 5.74 10.20
CA ILE A 220 1.57 5.36 10.91
C ILE A 220 0.46 5.09 9.92
N VAL A 221 0.23 6.04 9.01
CA VAL A 221 -0.88 6.00 8.05
C VAL A 221 -0.43 6.51 6.69
N CYS A 222 -0.74 5.73 5.65
CA CYS A 222 -0.69 6.18 4.26
C CYS A 222 -2.09 6.66 3.84
N ILE A 223 -2.21 7.89 3.37
CA ILE A 223 -3.48 8.46 2.92
C ILE A 223 -3.40 8.75 1.44
N THR A 224 -4.35 8.20 0.70
CA THR A 224 -4.50 8.37 -0.75
C THR A 224 -5.82 9.09 -1.02
N GLU A 225 -5.76 10.15 -1.79
CA GLU A 225 -6.92 10.78 -2.38
C GLU A 225 -7.41 9.89 -3.53
N GLY A 226 -8.67 9.50 -3.47
CA GLY A 226 -9.33 8.78 -4.55
C GLY A 226 -10.12 9.74 -5.42
N LYS A 227 -10.00 9.62 -6.74
CA LYS A 227 -10.87 10.38 -7.65
C LYS A 227 -12.35 10.06 -7.38
N GLN A 228 -13.22 11.07 -7.53
CA GLN A 228 -14.67 10.93 -7.45
C GLN A 228 -15.11 9.79 -8.41
N ASN A 229 -15.70 8.73 -7.87
CA ASN A 229 -16.10 7.49 -8.58
C ASN A 229 -14.97 6.50 -8.95
N GLN A 230 -13.76 6.67 -8.43
CA GLN A 230 -12.66 5.71 -8.60
C GLN A 230 -12.05 5.28 -7.26
N ALA A 231 -12.87 5.15 -6.22
CA ALA A 231 -12.44 4.67 -4.90
C ALA A 231 -11.66 3.35 -4.97
N THR A 232 -12.07 2.44 -5.86
CA THR A 232 -11.37 1.18 -6.17
C THR A 232 -9.90 1.38 -6.58
N ILE A 233 -9.61 2.41 -7.37
CA ILE A 233 -8.24 2.76 -7.78
C ILE A 233 -7.47 3.29 -6.58
N GLY A 234 -8.09 4.19 -5.80
CA GLY A 234 -7.49 4.71 -4.57
C GLY A 234 -7.15 3.60 -3.58
N VAL A 235 -8.03 2.61 -3.40
CA VAL A 235 -7.79 1.43 -2.56
C VAL A 235 -6.64 0.58 -3.11
N CYS A 236 -6.60 0.33 -4.43
CA CYS A 236 -5.49 -0.39 -5.04
C CYS A 236 -4.15 0.31 -4.78
N GLN A 237 -4.07 1.61 -5.05
CA GLN A 237 -2.87 2.41 -4.82
C GLN A 237 -2.46 2.42 -3.35
N ASN A 238 -3.42 2.64 -2.46
CA ASN A 238 -3.19 2.70 -1.02
C ASN A 238 -2.72 1.36 -0.45
N LEU A 239 -3.25 0.22 -0.92
CA LEU A 239 -2.79 -1.11 -0.51
C LEU A 239 -1.32 -1.34 -0.84
N VAL A 240 -0.88 -0.93 -2.05
CA VAL A 240 0.52 -1.08 -2.44
C VAL A 240 1.40 -0.10 -1.65
N GLN A 241 0.93 1.11 -1.38
CA GLN A 241 1.64 2.09 -0.53
C GLN A 241 1.77 1.62 0.92
N CYS A 242 0.71 1.07 1.51
CA CYS A 242 0.74 0.50 2.86
C CYS A 242 1.71 -0.67 2.94
N ARG A 243 1.75 -1.53 1.91
CA ARG A 243 2.75 -2.60 1.83
C ARG A 243 4.16 -2.05 1.82
N SER A 244 4.42 -1.04 0.99
CA SER A 244 5.72 -0.39 0.91
C SER A 244 6.14 0.25 2.24
N ALA A 245 5.22 0.91 2.94
CA ALA A 245 5.44 1.46 4.27
C ALA A 245 5.77 0.38 5.30
N CYS A 246 5.04 -0.73 5.27
CA CYS A 246 5.26 -1.90 6.13
C CYS A 246 6.67 -2.50 5.91
N ASP A 247 7.10 -2.66 4.66
CA ASP A 247 8.45 -3.14 4.33
C ASP A 247 9.55 -2.23 4.91
N VAL A 248 9.39 -0.91 4.77
CA VAL A 248 10.34 0.08 5.27
C VAL A 248 10.40 0.05 6.79
N ASN A 249 9.26 -0.04 7.46
CA ASN A 249 9.20 -0.18 8.92
C ASN A 249 9.92 -1.46 9.39
N LEU A 250 9.67 -2.60 8.74
CA LEU A 250 10.35 -3.86 9.04
C LEU A 250 11.87 -3.77 8.82
N ASP A 251 12.31 -3.17 7.72
CA ASP A 251 13.75 -2.99 7.45
C ASP A 251 14.41 -2.05 8.48
N MET A 252 13.70 -1.03 8.97
CA MET A 252 14.15 -0.17 10.06
C MET A 252 14.24 -0.92 11.40
N LEU A 253 13.27 -1.79 11.70
CA LEU A 253 13.30 -2.64 12.89
C LEU A 253 14.52 -3.57 12.85
N LYS A 254 14.78 -4.22 11.72
CA LYS A 254 15.93 -5.11 11.50
C LYS A 254 17.27 -4.40 11.74
N LYS A 255 17.40 -3.12 11.37
CA LYS A 255 18.62 -2.32 11.61
C LYS A 255 18.86 -2.00 13.09
N LYS A 256 17.81 -1.98 13.92
CA LYS A 256 17.89 -1.68 15.35
C LYS A 256 17.98 -2.93 16.24
N ARG A 257 18.06 -4.12 15.64
CA ARG A 257 17.97 -5.40 16.35
C ARG A 257 19.01 -5.59 17.45
N LYS A 258 18.59 -6.16 18.57
CA LYS A 258 19.49 -6.79 19.55
C LYS A 258 19.65 -8.28 19.24
N ALA A 259 20.76 -8.89 19.68
CA ALA A 259 21.12 -10.26 19.32
C ALA A 259 20.13 -11.32 19.83
N ASP A 260 19.46 -11.05 20.94
CA ASP A 260 18.46 -11.91 21.59
C ASP A 260 17.08 -11.87 20.92
N GLU A 261 16.76 -10.81 20.16
CA GLU A 261 15.49 -10.67 19.44
C GLU A 261 15.47 -11.41 18.09
N ALA A 262 16.63 -11.87 17.62
CA ALA A 262 16.79 -12.52 16.31
C ALA A 262 16.07 -13.86 16.14
N PHE A 263 15.63 -14.47 17.25
CA PHE A 263 14.97 -15.77 17.29
C PHE A 263 13.47 -15.66 17.62
N ASP A 264 12.93 -14.45 17.76
CA ASP A 264 11.48 -14.24 17.95
C ASP A 264 10.75 -14.59 16.64
N PRO A 265 9.84 -15.58 16.64
CA PRO A 265 9.12 -15.98 15.43
C PRO A 265 8.23 -14.87 14.85
N ASP A 266 7.83 -13.90 15.67
CA ASP A 266 7.01 -12.77 15.23
C ASP A 266 7.85 -11.55 14.87
N TYR A 267 9.19 -11.64 14.88
CA TYR A 267 10.10 -10.50 14.67
C TYR A 267 9.84 -9.74 13.35
N ASP A 268 9.40 -10.45 12.31
CA ASP A 268 9.09 -9.90 11.00
C ASP A 268 7.62 -9.46 10.84
N TYR A 269 6.97 -9.10 11.95
CA TYR A 269 5.58 -8.63 11.94
C TYR A 269 5.46 -7.11 12.10
N ASP A 270 4.78 -6.46 11.14
CA ASP A 270 4.28 -5.10 11.28
C ASP A 270 2.89 -4.98 10.63
N TYR A 271 2.26 -3.83 10.85
CA TYR A 271 1.04 -3.43 10.19
C TYR A 271 1.04 -1.93 9.94
N VAL A 272 0.30 -1.45 8.95
CA VAL A 272 0.14 -0.04 8.64
C VAL A 272 -1.33 0.22 8.35
N TYR A 273 -1.84 1.38 8.77
CA TYR A 273 -3.18 1.80 8.37
C TYR A 273 -3.14 2.58 7.06
N GLY A 274 -4.19 2.41 6.29
CA GLY A 274 -4.45 3.14 5.07
C GLY A 274 -5.75 3.91 5.15
N ILE A 275 -5.80 5.09 4.52
CA ILE A 275 -7.04 5.85 4.33
C ILE A 275 -7.17 6.17 2.85
N VAL A 276 -8.33 5.90 2.27
CA VAL A 276 -8.69 6.39 0.94
C VAL A 276 -9.89 7.31 1.08
N SER A 277 -9.81 8.52 0.53
CA SER A 277 -10.93 9.45 0.55
C SER A 277 -11.18 10.10 -0.80
N THR A 278 -12.46 10.20 -1.20
CA THR A 278 -12.93 11.01 -2.33
C THR A 278 -13.38 12.40 -1.89
N GLY A 279 -13.01 12.83 -0.68
CA GLY A 279 -13.58 13.98 0.03
C GLY A 279 -14.92 13.65 0.71
N THR A 280 -15.81 12.95 0.00
CA THR A 280 -17.14 12.56 0.53
C THR A 280 -17.16 11.15 1.09
N ASP A 281 -16.57 10.16 0.41
CA ASP A 281 -16.49 8.78 0.89
C ASP A 281 -15.12 8.50 1.51
N TRP A 282 -15.11 7.71 2.59
CA TRP A 282 -13.91 7.37 3.34
C TRP A 282 -13.80 5.86 3.53
N TYR A 283 -12.65 5.30 3.19
CA TYR A 283 -12.34 3.88 3.34
C TYR A 283 -11.11 3.73 4.22
N PHE A 284 -11.22 2.92 5.26
CA PHE A 284 -10.12 2.60 6.15
C PHE A 284 -9.58 1.23 5.78
N ILE A 285 -8.26 1.11 5.76
CA ILE A 285 -7.52 -0.09 5.39
C ILE A 285 -6.60 -0.45 6.55
N LEU A 286 -6.52 -1.74 6.85
CA LEU A 286 -5.51 -2.30 7.72
C LEU A 286 -4.69 -3.27 6.87
N HIS A 287 -3.42 -2.97 6.69
CA HIS A 287 -2.44 -3.82 6.03
C HIS A 287 -1.52 -4.41 7.09
N SER A 288 -1.30 -5.71 7.10
CA SER A 288 -0.27 -6.35 7.93
C SER A 288 0.58 -7.31 7.11
N THR A 289 1.68 -7.80 7.71
CA THR A 289 2.50 -8.85 7.12
C THR A 289 1.68 -10.09 6.69
N GLU A 290 0.57 -10.38 7.38
CA GLU A 290 -0.23 -11.59 7.17
C GLU A 290 -1.50 -11.38 6.33
N GLY A 291 -1.91 -10.13 6.06
CA GLY A 291 -3.11 -9.91 5.25
C GLY A 291 -3.60 -8.48 5.18
N ILE A 292 -4.72 -8.30 4.48
CA ILE A 292 -5.36 -6.99 4.26
C ILE A 292 -6.82 -7.01 4.69
N TYR A 293 -7.25 -5.87 5.23
CA TYR A 293 -8.63 -5.63 5.66
C TYR A 293 -9.06 -4.23 5.20
N CYS A 294 -10.34 -4.06 4.90
CA CYS A 294 -10.89 -2.79 4.43
C CYS A 294 -12.30 -2.59 4.97
N THR A 295 -12.71 -1.35 5.23
CA THR A 295 -14.09 -1.01 5.60
C THR A 295 -15.00 -0.81 4.39
N SER A 296 -14.69 -1.38 3.23
CA SER A 296 -15.41 -1.19 1.95
C SER A 296 -16.89 -1.55 1.96
N ARG A 297 -17.38 -2.27 2.98
CA ARG A 297 -18.81 -2.59 3.17
C ARG A 297 -19.47 -1.77 4.28
N THR A 298 -18.72 -0.87 4.93
CA THR A 298 -19.20 0.06 5.94
C THR A 298 -19.20 1.47 5.37
N GLU A 299 -20.36 2.12 5.37
CA GLU A 299 -20.48 3.47 4.83
C GLU A 299 -19.92 4.51 5.83
N TYR A 300 -18.84 5.19 5.44
CA TYR A 300 -18.32 6.39 6.09
C TYR A 300 -18.35 7.53 5.08
N ARG A 301 -19.41 8.33 5.15
CA ARG A 301 -19.68 9.37 4.15
C ARG A 301 -19.96 10.71 4.80
N ILE A 302 -19.44 11.78 4.21
CA ILE A 302 -19.70 13.16 4.56
C ILE A 302 -20.43 13.82 3.40
N SER A 303 -21.57 14.45 3.71
CA SER A 303 -22.26 15.30 2.74
C SER A 303 -21.63 16.70 2.76
N LEU A 304 -20.95 17.06 1.68
CA LEU A 304 -20.28 18.35 1.49
C LEU A 304 -21.04 19.17 0.44
N THR A 305 -22.31 19.49 0.77
CA THR A 305 -23.28 20.20 -0.10
C THR A 305 -23.62 21.58 0.47
N GLU A 306 -24.24 22.44 -0.34
CA GLU A 306 -24.70 23.77 0.12
C GLU A 306 -25.77 23.68 1.23
N GLU A 307 -26.55 22.60 1.28
CA GLU A 307 -27.55 22.34 2.33
C GLU A 307 -26.92 22.34 3.74
N ALA A 308 -25.65 21.95 3.86
CA ALA A 308 -24.93 21.97 5.13
C ALA A 308 -24.74 23.40 5.69
N LEU A 309 -24.84 24.44 4.84
CA LEU A 309 -24.80 25.84 5.27
C LEU A 309 -26.07 26.27 6.00
N GLU A 310 -27.20 25.64 5.69
CA GLU A 310 -28.49 25.88 6.35
C GLU A 310 -28.63 25.01 7.60
N ASP A 311 -28.33 23.71 7.49
CA ASP A 311 -28.33 22.76 8.60
C ASP A 311 -27.07 21.88 8.57
N SER A 312 -26.17 22.15 9.52
CA SER A 312 -24.91 21.40 9.66
C SER A 312 -25.03 20.13 10.51
N THR A 313 -26.23 19.71 10.92
CA THR A 313 -26.43 18.58 11.85
C THR A 313 -25.84 17.28 11.31
N ASP A 314 -26.17 16.91 10.06
CA ASP A 314 -25.64 15.69 9.44
C ASP A 314 -24.14 15.81 9.13
N LEU A 315 -23.68 17.00 8.74
CA LEU A 315 -22.25 17.26 8.55
C LEU A 315 -21.48 17.01 9.85
N ARG A 316 -21.92 17.60 10.96
CA ARG A 316 -21.33 17.43 12.30
C ARG A 316 -21.26 15.97 12.71
N LYS A 317 -22.40 15.27 12.62
CA LYS A 317 -22.50 13.85 12.96
C LYS A 317 -21.51 12.99 12.16
N ASN A 318 -21.43 13.20 10.86
CA ASN A 318 -20.60 12.38 9.98
C ASN A 318 -19.11 12.73 10.08
N VAL A 319 -18.75 14.01 10.18
CA VAL A 319 -17.37 14.46 10.45
C VAL A 319 -16.89 13.91 11.78
N LYS A 320 -17.72 13.97 12.84
CA LYS A 320 -17.42 13.36 14.13
C LYS A 320 -17.12 11.88 13.99
N ARG A 321 -18.01 11.12 13.36
CA ARG A 321 -17.83 9.67 13.18
C ARG A 321 -16.53 9.32 12.46
N ILE A 322 -16.14 10.09 11.45
CA ILE A 322 -14.86 9.88 10.73
C ILE A 322 -13.66 10.30 11.58
N LEU A 323 -13.73 11.43 12.28
CA LEU A 323 -12.68 11.85 13.22
C LEU A 323 -12.46 10.82 14.33
N GLU A 324 -13.53 10.25 14.90
CA GLU A 324 -13.45 9.21 15.93
C GLU A 324 -12.68 7.98 15.42
N VAL A 325 -12.90 7.58 14.17
CA VAL A 325 -12.13 6.48 13.54
C VAL A 325 -10.69 6.89 13.32
N ILE A 326 -10.41 8.03 12.68
CA ILE A 326 -9.03 8.47 12.38
C ILE A 326 -8.22 8.59 13.67
N VAL A 327 -8.74 9.27 14.68
CA VAL A 327 -8.08 9.42 15.99
C VAL A 327 -7.91 8.06 16.66
N GLY A 328 -8.89 7.16 16.56
CA GLY A 328 -8.78 5.79 17.06
C GLY A 328 -7.65 5.00 16.42
N LEU A 329 -7.52 5.04 15.09
CA LEU A 329 -6.43 4.39 14.34
C LEU A 329 -5.06 4.99 14.68
N LEU A 330 -4.98 6.32 14.79
CA LEU A 330 -3.74 7.00 15.17
C LEU A 330 -3.32 6.63 16.61
N LYS A 331 -4.25 6.65 17.57
CA LYS A 331 -3.98 6.20 18.95
C LYS A 331 -3.55 4.74 19.00
N ASP A 332 -4.22 3.89 18.23
CA ASP A 332 -3.88 2.47 18.14
C ASP A 332 -2.43 2.25 17.72
N ARG A 333 -1.95 2.95 16.69
CA ARG A 333 -0.54 2.87 16.27
C ARG A 333 0.42 3.57 17.22
N ILE A 334 0.04 4.69 17.84
CA ILE A 334 0.89 5.36 18.82
C ILE A 334 1.18 4.43 20.00
N VAL A 335 0.14 3.72 20.48
CA VAL A 335 0.17 2.84 21.66
C VAL A 335 0.64 1.43 21.31
N GLY A 336 0.40 0.96 20.08
CA GLY A 336 0.87 -0.32 19.56
C GLY A 336 2.38 -0.42 19.74
N SER A 337 2.80 -1.17 20.76
CA SER A 337 4.18 -1.15 21.27
C SER A 337 5.22 -1.43 20.20
N GLU A 338 6.46 -0.99 20.42
CA GLU A 338 7.61 -1.18 19.52
C GLU A 338 7.87 -2.64 19.13
N LYS A 339 7.42 -3.62 19.92
CA LYS A 339 7.71 -5.05 19.72
C LYS A 339 6.74 -5.73 18.73
N PRO A 340 7.27 -6.50 17.75
CA PRO A 340 6.48 -7.20 16.73
C PRO A 340 5.39 -8.16 17.26
N ALA A 341 5.67 -8.99 18.27
CA ALA A 341 4.69 -9.91 18.86
C ALA A 341 3.44 -9.20 19.41
N THR A 342 3.61 -8.02 20.00
CA THR A 342 2.48 -7.20 20.47
C THR A 342 1.69 -6.62 19.30
N LYS A 343 2.37 -6.20 18.22
CA LYS A 343 1.72 -5.72 17.00
C LYS A 343 0.85 -6.81 16.38
N LYS A 344 1.32 -8.05 16.33
CA LYS A 344 0.55 -9.21 15.85
C LYS A 344 -0.68 -9.49 16.67
N ARG A 345 -0.52 -9.64 17.99
CA ARG A 345 -1.64 -9.83 18.91
C ARG A 345 -2.67 -8.71 18.79
N ARG A 346 -2.22 -7.46 18.60
CA ARG A 346 -3.11 -6.32 18.44
C ARG A 346 -3.97 -6.43 17.19
N VAL A 347 -3.38 -6.80 16.04
CA VAL A 347 -4.13 -7.05 14.80
C VAL A 347 -5.10 -8.22 14.97
N GLU A 348 -4.68 -9.32 15.61
CA GLU A 348 -5.58 -10.43 15.92
C GLU A 348 -6.80 -10.00 16.75
N GLU A 349 -6.61 -9.12 17.74
CA GLU A 349 -7.70 -8.57 18.55
C GLU A 349 -8.64 -7.69 17.73
N ILE A 350 -8.12 -6.90 16.78
CA ILE A 350 -8.93 -6.06 15.88
C ILE A 350 -9.78 -6.92 14.96
N ILE A 351 -9.20 -7.97 14.36
CA ILE A 351 -9.89 -8.82 13.38
C ILE A 351 -10.86 -9.82 14.04
N ARG A 352 -10.68 -10.13 15.33
CA ARG A 352 -11.59 -10.99 16.12
C ARG A 352 -12.87 -10.28 16.56
N LYS A 353 -12.89 -8.94 16.61
CA LYS A 353 -14.08 -8.14 16.98
C LYS A 353 -15.19 -8.11 15.90
N LYS A 354 -15.25 -9.14 15.05
CA LYS A 354 -16.22 -9.26 13.95
C LYS A 354 -17.65 -9.45 14.44
#